data_AF-Q4JBF2-F1
#
_entry.id   AF-Q4JBF2-F1
#
_cell.length_a   1.000
_cell.length_b   1.000
_cell.length_c   1.000
_cell.angle_alpha   90.00
_cell.angle_beta   90.00
_cell.angle_gamma   90.00
#
_symmetry.space_group_name_H-M   'P 1'
#
loop_
_entity.id
_entity.type
_entity.pdbx_description
1 polymer ?
#
loop_
_entity_poly.entity_id
_entity_poly.type
_entity_poly.pdbx_seq_one_letter_code
_entity_poly.pdbx_strand_id
1 'polypeptide(L)'
;MPKVITISDDVYDKLSKLKKGRSFSETINELIEFYNKNRKGNKDVLLQMFGILNEEEATEMASETLNIRKSFRFRAVENGDT
;
A
#
# COMPACT_ATOMS: atom_id res chain seq x y z
N MET A 1 -0.01 -19.24 21.78
CA MET A 1 0.93 -18.58 22.72
C MET A 1 0.74 -17.08 22.64
N PRO A 2 0.62 -16.37 23.77
CA PRO A 2 0.58 -14.91 23.75
C PRO A 2 1.90 -14.36 23.21
N LYS A 3 1.83 -13.29 22.41
CA LYS A 3 2.97 -12.50 21.96
C LYS A 3 2.87 -11.14 22.63
N VAL A 4 4.00 -10.63 23.12
CA VAL A 4 4.08 -9.28 23.69
C VAL A 4 4.58 -8.35 22.60
N ILE A 5 3.87 -7.25 22.40
CA ILE A 5 4.27 -6.16 21.51
C ILE A 5 4.29 -4.88 22.33
N THR A 6 5.23 -3.99 22.03
CA THR A 6 5.28 -2.65 22.61
C THR A 6 4.75 -1.67 21.58
N ILE A 7 3.87 -0.77 22.01
CA ILE A 7 3.25 0.26 21.16
C ILE A 7 3.32 1.60 21.91
N SER A 8 3.17 2.71 21.21
CA SER A 8 3.06 4.02 21.86
C SER A 8 1.75 4.17 22.60
N ASP A 9 1.75 5.02 23.62
CA ASP A 9 0.57 5.31 24.45
C ASP A 9 -0.62 5.79 23.60
N ASP A 10 -0.37 6.66 22.62
CA ASP A 10 -1.39 7.13 21.67
C ASP A 10 -2.06 6.00 20.89
N VAL A 11 -1.30 4.97 20.51
CA VAL A 11 -1.84 3.82 19.77
C VAL A 11 -2.61 2.91 20.73
N TYR A 12 -2.10 2.71 21.94
CA TYR A 12 -2.81 1.97 22.98
C TYR A 12 -4.18 2.59 23.27
N ASP A 13 -4.24 3.90 23.45
CA ASP A 13 -5.48 4.63 23.74
C ASP A 13 -6.50 4.50 22.61
N LYS A 14 -6.05 4.61 21.35
CA LYS A 14 -6.90 4.41 20.17
C LYS A 14 -7.46 3.00 20.13
N LEU A 15 -6.61 1.98 20.34
CA LEU A 15 -7.04 0.58 20.36
C LEU A 15 -7.98 0.29 21.53
N SER A 16 -7.69 0.84 22.72
CA SER A 16 -8.51 0.68 23.92
C SER A 16 -9.94 1.22 23.70
N LYS A 17 -10.07 2.39 23.07
CA LYS A 17 -11.35 2.98 22.68
C LYS A 17 -12.09 2.15 21.63
N LEU A 18 -11.38 1.60 20.64
CA LEU A 18 -11.96 0.77 19.57
C LEU A 18 -12.43 -0.61 20.07
N LYS A 19 -11.74 -1.16 21.07
CA LYS A 19 -11.98 -2.51 21.60
C LYS A 19 -13.39 -2.68 22.16
N LYS A 20 -14.00 -1.64 22.77
CA LYS A 20 -15.39 -1.62 23.32
C LYS A 20 -15.81 -2.88 24.11
N GLY A 21 -14.86 -3.57 24.76
CA GLY A 21 -15.10 -4.79 25.54
C GLY A 21 -14.62 -6.11 24.90
N ARG A 22 -14.22 -6.11 23.61
CA ARG A 22 -13.59 -7.28 22.94
C ARG A 22 -12.16 -7.48 23.41
N SER A 23 -11.39 -8.42 22.87
CA SER A 23 -9.93 -8.51 23.10
C SER A 23 -9.14 -7.59 22.16
N PHE A 24 -7.90 -7.26 22.52
CA PHE A 24 -7.00 -6.56 21.58
C PHE A 24 -6.73 -7.39 20.33
N SER A 25 -6.59 -8.71 20.46
CA SER A 25 -6.38 -9.62 19.33
C SER A 25 -7.54 -9.56 18.33
N GLU A 26 -8.79 -9.60 18.80
CA GLU A 26 -9.97 -9.48 17.92
C GLU A 26 -10.02 -8.10 17.24
N THR A 27 -9.72 -7.04 17.98
CA THR A 27 -9.72 -5.67 17.44
C THR A 27 -8.65 -5.50 16.36
N ILE A 28 -7.44 -6.02 16.59
CA ILE A 28 -6.34 -5.98 15.62
C ILE A 28 -6.68 -6.84 14.40
N ASN A 29 -7.25 -8.03 14.59
CA ASN A 29 -7.63 -8.90 13.48
C ASN A 29 -8.69 -8.25 12.59
N GLU A 30 -9.72 -7.63 13.18
CA GLU A 30 -10.74 -6.90 12.43
C GLU A 30 -10.13 -5.73 11.65
N LEU A 31 -9.19 -4.97 12.23
CA LEU A 31 -8.49 -3.90 11.51
C LEU A 31 -7.67 -4.42 10.33
N ILE A 32 -7.01 -5.57 10.47
CA ILE A 32 -6.27 -6.23 9.38
C ILE A 32 -7.23 -6.71 8.29
N GLU A 33 -8.35 -7.33 8.65
CA GLU A 33 -9.37 -7.74 7.69
C GLU A 33 -9.99 -6.55 6.98
N PHE A 34 -10.34 -5.50 7.72
CA PHE A 34 -10.86 -4.25 7.16
C PHE A 34 -9.84 -3.65 6.19
N TYR A 35 -8.57 -3.57 6.58
CA TYR A 35 -7.51 -3.10 5.69
C TYR A 35 -7.42 -3.99 4.44
N ASN A 36 -7.39 -5.32 4.57
CA ASN A 36 -7.27 -6.23 3.42
C ASN A 36 -8.49 -6.19 2.49
N LYS A 37 -9.70 -6.05 3.03
CA LYS A 37 -10.94 -5.94 2.25
C LYS A 37 -11.06 -4.61 1.53
N ASN A 38 -10.65 -3.52 2.20
CA ASN A 38 -10.74 -2.17 1.66
C ASN A 38 -9.48 -1.69 0.95
N ARG A 39 -8.41 -2.51 0.97
CA ARG A 39 -7.26 -2.36 0.10
C ARG A 39 -7.78 -2.62 -1.31
N LYS A 40 -8.33 -1.56 -1.92
CA LYS A 40 -8.52 -1.46 -3.36
C LYS A 40 -7.23 -1.98 -3.97
N GLY A 41 -7.32 -3.09 -4.69
CA GLY A 41 -6.13 -3.68 -5.28
C GLY A 41 -5.47 -2.62 -6.15
N ASN A 42 -4.17 -2.72 -6.39
CA ASN A 42 -3.49 -1.83 -7.36
C ASN A 42 -4.31 -1.74 -8.66
N LYS A 43 -4.92 -2.86 -9.08
CA LYS A 43 -5.84 -2.90 -10.21
C LYS A 43 -7.03 -1.93 -10.10
N ASP A 44 -7.73 -1.87 -8.97
CA ASP A 44 -8.90 -1.00 -8.80
C ASP A 44 -8.50 0.47 -8.75
N VAL A 45 -7.35 0.77 -8.13
CA VAL A 45 -6.77 2.12 -8.12
C VAL A 45 -6.38 2.53 -9.53
N LEU A 46 -5.72 1.65 -10.28
CA LEU A 46 -5.34 1.89 -11.67
C LEU A 46 -6.57 2.09 -12.57
N LEU A 47 -7.61 1.26 -12.41
CA LEU A 47 -8.89 1.41 -13.12
C LEU A 47 -9.57 2.74 -12.81
N GLN A 48 -9.57 3.16 -11.54
CA GLN A 48 -10.16 4.44 -11.14
C GLN A 48 -9.36 5.65 -11.67
N MET A 49 -8.03 5.56 -11.68
CA MET A 49 -7.15 6.66 -12.11
C MET A 49 -7.09 6.81 -13.63
N PHE A 50 -7.03 5.70 -14.35
CA PHE A 50 -6.73 5.70 -15.79
C PHE A 50 -7.93 5.32 -16.66
N GLY A 51 -9.01 4.77 -16.10
CA GLY A 51 -10.10 4.24 -16.90
C GLY A 51 -9.63 3.11 -17.83
N ILE A 52 -10.47 2.76 -18.81
CA ILE A 52 -10.01 1.94 -19.94
C ILE A 52 -9.35 2.91 -20.92
N LEU A 53 -8.01 3.02 -20.85
CA LEU A 53 -7.25 3.75 -21.85
C LEU A 53 -7.56 3.18 -23.23
N ASN A 54 -7.76 4.04 -24.22
CA ASN A 54 -7.77 3.60 -25.60
C ASN A 54 -6.35 3.16 -26.02
N GLU A 55 -6.22 2.54 -27.19
CA GLU A 55 -4.95 1.95 -27.64
C GLU A 55 -3.81 2.99 -27.77
N GLU A 56 -4.15 4.21 -28.18
CA GLU A 56 -3.20 5.31 -28.31
C GLU A 56 -2.69 5.77 -26.94
N GLU A 57 -3.61 6.05 -26.00
CA GLU A 57 -3.28 6.44 -24.63
C GLU A 57 -2.45 5.37 -23.91
N ALA A 58 -2.76 4.09 -24.12
CA ALA A 58 -2.01 2.98 -23.53
C ALA A 58 -0.59 2.89 -24.10
N THR A 59 -0.41 3.16 -25.40
CA THR A 59 0.88 3.14 -26.08
C THR A 59 1.76 4.30 -25.63
N GLU A 60 1.20 5.50 -25.52
CA GLU A 60 1.90 6.68 -25.01
C GLU A 60 2.39 6.46 -23.57
N MET A 61 1.51 5.98 -22.69
CA MET A 61 1.86 5.68 -21.30
C MET A 61 2.94 4.60 -21.17
N ALA A 62 2.92 3.58 -22.05
CA ALA A 62 3.97 2.56 -22.08
C ALA A 62 5.33 3.14 -22.48
N SER A 63 5.34 4.07 -23.44
CA SER A 63 6.55 4.79 -23.87
C SER A 63 7.12 5.67 -22.74
N GLU A 64 6.27 6.44 -22.06
CA GLU A 64 6.67 7.25 -20.90
C GLU A 64 7.25 6.38 -19.79
N THR A 65 6.57 5.28 -19.45
CA THR A 65 7.03 4.34 -18.42
C THR A 65 8.40 3.75 -18.75
N LEU A 66 8.65 3.41 -20.02
CA LEU A 66 9.96 2.93 -20.47
C LEU A 66 11.06 4.00 -20.32
N ASN A 67 10.76 5.25 -20.66
CA ASN A 67 11.70 6.36 -20.54
C ASN A 67 12.05 6.65 -19.08
N ILE A 68 11.06 6.64 -18.19
CA ILE A 68 11.25 6.77 -16.74
C ILE A 68 12.11 5.61 -16.21
N ARG A 69 11.83 4.36 -16.58
CA ARG A 69 12.64 3.20 -16.12
C ARG A 69 14.09 3.28 -16.60
N LYS A 70 14.33 3.76 -17.82
CA LYS A 70 15.69 3.97 -18.34
C LYS A 70 16.41 5.01 -17.49
N SER A 71 15.78 6.15 -17.17
CA SER A 71 16.43 7.20 -16.36
C SER A 71 16.78 6.72 -14.94
N PHE A 72 15.97 5.84 -14.34
CA PHE A 72 16.31 5.21 -13.05
C PHE A 72 17.52 4.27 -13.13
N ARG A 73 17.67 3.49 -14.23
CA ARG A 73 18.88 2.66 -14.40
C ARG A 73 20.13 3.52 -14.54
N PHE A 74 20.07 4.64 -15.27
CA PHE A 74 21.22 5.53 -15.38
C PHE A 74 21.62 6.11 -14.02
N ARG A 75 20.65 6.49 -13.19
CA ARG A 75 20.95 6.96 -11.82
C ARG A 75 21.56 5.88 -10.92
N ALA A 76 21.16 4.61 -11.07
CA ALA A 76 21.77 3.51 -10.32
C ALA A 76 23.23 3.29 -10.74
N VAL A 77 23.53 3.37 -12.04
CA VAL A 77 24.90 3.25 -12.58
C VAL A 77 25.76 4.44 -12.15
N GLU A 78 25.24 5.67 -12.16
CA GLU A 78 25.98 6.86 -11.71
C GLU A 78 26.28 6.84 -10.20
N ASN A 79 25.41 6.25 -9.38
CA ASN A 79 25.59 6.19 -7.93
C ASN A 79 26.37 4.95 -7.45
N GLY A 80 26.87 4.11 -8.36
CA GLY A 80 27.82 3.03 -8.04
C GLY A 80 27.23 1.84 -7.27
N ASP A 81 25.90 1.67 -7.26
CA ASP A 81 25.25 0.51 -6.65
C ASP A 81 25.17 -0.64 -7.68
N THR A 82 26.14 -1.55 -7.62
CA THR A 82 26.07 -2.90 -8.24
C THR A 82 25.93 -3.97 -7.17
#